data_AF-A0A5N6ULF2-F1
#
_entry.id   AF-A0A5N6ULF2-F1
#
_cell.length_a   1.000
_cell.length_b   1.000
_cell.length_c   1.000
_cell.angle_alpha   90.00
_cell.angle_beta   90.00
_cell.angle_gamma   90.00
#
_symmetry.space_group_name_H-M   'P 1'
#
loop_
_entity.id
_entity.type
_entity.pdbx_description
1 polymer ?
#
loop_
_entity_poly.entity_id
_entity_poly.type
_entity_poly.pdbx_seq_one_letter_code
_entity_poly.pdbx_strand_id
1 'polypeptide(L)'
;MQRIPCSLTGSIEITYVIRRVERNQRPTSKGECPWSIRQTGVYQKLTYPHDGSPSSSVFILIAPSRTVESEVSQCFAGSSSEGEVMTPHFSLHERLMADGLRSWTDYMAWLESECKQKADRLIVWDVEDRDKHMTYFNVEDRQRLKQLGDYITDLIVILQTAVNTIGRIGKSCQRHCQMSCTVRDDCFCSSMIGEFVEYEVEARVYLERANVLQERVQSTEKLAVDGQLTDLLSFEETRALKQLARASHVETKALKELAQTSHEESHHLAELASSWSGLPPHHYCSGAFHWPDLEWVKRERFADSLR
;
A
#
# COMPACT_ATOMS: atom_id res chain seq x y z
N MET A 1 -7.55 -21.47 59.87
CA MET A 1 -6.75 -22.07 58.78
C MET A 1 -5.77 -21.01 58.28
N GLN A 2 -4.53 -21.04 58.76
CA GLN A 2 -3.44 -20.21 58.22
C GLN A 2 -3.06 -20.77 56.84
N ARG A 3 -3.15 -19.95 55.79
CA ARG A 3 -2.52 -20.28 54.51
C ARG A 3 -1.01 -20.18 54.73
N ILE A 4 -0.33 -21.31 54.62
CA ILE A 4 1.12 -21.38 54.57
C ILE A 4 1.54 -20.56 53.33
N PRO A 5 2.39 -19.52 53.47
CA PRO A 5 2.92 -18.84 52.30
C PRO A 5 3.83 -19.83 51.59
N CYS A 6 3.51 -20.19 50.34
CA CYS A 6 4.43 -20.93 49.50
C CYS A 6 5.75 -20.14 49.46
N SER A 7 6.80 -20.67 50.07
CA SER A 7 8.14 -20.12 49.97
C SER A 7 8.56 -20.17 48.50
N LEU A 8 8.84 -18.99 47.92
CA LEU A 8 9.22 -18.84 46.53
C LEU A 8 10.62 -19.40 46.33
N THR A 9 10.69 -20.53 45.62
CA THR A 9 11.93 -21.09 45.15
C THR A 9 11.96 -21.06 43.62
N GLY A 10 12.72 -20.14 43.00
CA GLY A 10 12.89 -20.13 41.54
C GLY A 10 13.39 -18.82 40.91
N SER A 11 13.48 -18.81 39.57
CA SER A 11 13.83 -17.64 38.76
C SER A 11 12.84 -17.45 37.60
N ILE A 12 12.55 -16.20 37.26
CA ILE A 12 11.78 -15.80 36.08
C ILE A 12 12.74 -15.17 35.07
N GLU A 13 12.59 -15.54 33.80
CA GLU A 13 13.36 -14.94 32.70
C GLU A 13 12.41 -14.26 31.72
N ILE A 14 12.74 -13.04 31.33
CA ILE A 14 11.98 -12.24 30.37
C ILE A 14 12.93 -11.85 29.25
N THR A 15 12.50 -12.04 28.00
CA THR A 15 13.29 -11.67 26.82
C THR A 15 12.38 -11.13 25.75
N TYR A 16 12.76 -10.00 25.17
CA TYR A 16 12.02 -9.41 24.07
C TYR A 16 12.91 -8.42 23.29
N VAL A 17 12.41 -8.02 22.12
CA VAL A 17 12.96 -6.92 21.33
C VAL A 17 11.94 -5.81 21.30
N ILE A 18 12.35 -4.60 21.68
CA ILE A 18 11.55 -3.40 21.48
C ILE A 18 12.10 -2.62 20.30
N ARG A 19 11.20 -2.11 19.46
CA ARG A 19 11.55 -1.31 18.30
C ARG A 19 11.06 0.11 18.50
N ARG A 20 11.83 1.07 18.03
CA ARG A 20 11.58 2.49 18.17
C ARG A 20 11.92 3.23 16.89
N VAL A 21 11.28 4.37 16.67
CA VAL A 21 11.62 5.24 15.54
C VAL A 21 12.57 6.33 16.00
N GLU A 22 13.63 6.55 15.23
CA GLU A 22 14.55 7.66 15.42
C GLU A 22 14.74 8.44 14.12
N ARG A 23 14.79 9.77 14.23
CA ARG A 23 15.17 10.62 13.10
C ARG A 23 16.63 10.39 12.72
N ASN A 24 16.87 10.26 11.43
CA ASN A 24 18.19 10.32 10.84
C ASN A 24 18.69 11.77 10.94
N GLN A 25 19.91 11.97 11.43
CA GLN A 25 20.56 13.29 11.48
C GLN A 25 21.18 13.70 10.14
N ARG A 26 20.73 13.11 9.03
CA ARG A 26 21.26 13.39 7.69
C ARG A 26 20.37 14.38 6.97
N PRO A 27 20.92 15.29 6.14
CA PRO A 27 20.11 16.09 5.23
C PRO A 27 19.43 15.11 4.26
N THR A 28 18.12 14.92 4.41
CA THR A 28 17.34 14.13 3.46
C THR A 28 17.02 14.98 2.24
N SER A 29 17.36 14.51 1.04
CA SER A 29 16.80 15.06 -0.19
C SER A 29 15.29 14.82 -0.24
N LYS A 30 14.56 15.60 -1.07
CA LYS A 30 13.11 15.41 -1.26
C LYS A 30 12.80 13.94 -1.60
N GLY A 31 11.97 13.29 -0.78
CA GLY A 31 11.50 11.92 -0.99
C GLY A 31 12.26 10.82 -0.24
N GLU A 32 13.37 11.12 0.45
CA GLU A 32 14.04 10.14 1.31
C GLU A 32 13.33 10.00 2.67
N CYS A 33 13.36 8.80 3.26
CA CYS A 33 12.81 8.57 4.59
C CYS A 33 13.73 9.20 5.65
N PRO A 34 13.28 10.22 6.40
CA PRO A 34 14.08 10.84 7.45
C PRO A 34 14.09 10.00 8.74
N TRP A 35 13.43 8.86 8.75
CA TRP A 35 13.25 8.01 9.91
C TRP A 35 14.00 6.69 9.76
N SER A 36 14.32 6.09 10.89
CA SER A 36 14.92 4.77 10.96
C SER A 36 14.30 3.99 12.11
N ILE A 37 14.05 2.71 11.87
CA ILE A 37 13.61 1.79 12.92
C ILE A 37 14.86 1.25 13.60
N ARG A 38 14.99 1.52 14.90
CA ARG A 38 16.01 0.97 15.78
C ARG A 38 15.42 -0.14 16.63
N GLN A 39 16.29 -1.02 17.12
CA GLN A 39 15.88 -2.18 17.92
C GLN A 39 16.75 -2.25 19.17
N THR A 40 16.13 -2.52 20.31
CA THR A 40 16.80 -2.84 21.56
C THR A 40 16.46 -4.27 21.95
N GLY A 41 17.47 -5.11 22.13
CA GLY A 41 17.31 -6.42 22.75
C GLY A 41 17.30 -6.29 24.26
N VAL A 42 16.36 -6.95 24.93
CA VAL A 42 16.19 -6.89 26.38
C VAL A 42 16.13 -8.31 26.92
N TYR A 43 16.98 -8.59 27.91
CA TYR A 43 16.90 -9.78 28.74
C TYR A 43 16.87 -9.36 30.21
N GLN A 44 15.99 -9.99 30.99
CA GLN A 44 15.96 -9.88 32.44
C GLN A 44 15.92 -11.29 33.04
N LYS A 45 16.73 -11.49 34.08
CA LYS A 45 16.59 -12.62 35.01
C LYS A 45 16.26 -12.10 36.41
N LEU A 46 15.07 -12.44 36.90
CA LEU A 46 14.60 -12.15 38.24
C LEU A 46 14.72 -13.41 39.10
N THR A 47 15.46 -13.33 40.20
CA THR A 47 15.72 -14.45 41.11
C THR A 47 15.02 -14.22 42.44
N TYR A 48 14.34 -15.25 42.95
CA TYR A 48 13.71 -15.28 44.26
C TYR A 48 14.49 -16.22 45.19
N PRO A 49 15.28 -15.67 46.11
CA PRO A 49 16.10 -16.46 47.03
C PRO A 49 15.26 -17.27 48.01
N HIS A 50 15.75 -18.46 48.40
CA HIS A 50 15.07 -19.36 49.33
C HIS A 50 15.30 -18.99 50.80
N ASP A 51 16.33 -18.21 51.07
CA ASP A 51 16.79 -17.79 52.39
C ASP A 51 16.06 -16.54 52.93
N GLY A 52 15.06 -16.05 52.19
CA GLY A 52 14.33 -14.83 52.54
C GLY A 52 15.10 -13.55 52.22
N SER A 53 16.24 -13.63 51.52
CA SER A 53 16.94 -12.44 51.03
C SER A 53 16.14 -11.71 49.94
N PRO A 54 16.39 -10.40 49.73
CA PRO A 54 15.67 -9.63 48.72
C PRO A 54 15.80 -10.24 47.33
N SER A 55 14.72 -10.20 46.55
CA SER A 55 14.77 -10.61 45.15
C SER A 55 15.76 -9.73 44.37
N SER A 56 16.45 -10.32 43.40
CA SER A 56 17.48 -9.64 42.59
C SER A 56 17.18 -9.77 41.10
N SER A 57 17.39 -8.69 40.34
CA SER A 57 17.28 -8.70 38.88
C SER A 57 18.63 -8.46 38.20
N VAL A 58 18.90 -9.21 37.14
CA VAL A 58 20.00 -8.97 36.20
C VAL A 58 19.40 -8.57 34.85
N PHE A 59 19.87 -7.46 34.29
CA PHE A 59 19.46 -6.98 32.97
C PHE A 59 20.61 -7.02 31.98
N ILE A 60 20.30 -7.41 30.74
CA ILE A 60 21.18 -7.26 29.58
C ILE A 60 20.41 -6.45 28.53
N LEU A 61 20.97 -5.30 28.16
CA LEU A 61 20.44 -4.43 27.12
C LEU A 61 21.40 -4.44 25.93
N ILE A 62 20.87 -4.70 24.74
CA ILE A 62 21.62 -4.70 23.49
C ILE A 62 21.12 -3.53 22.64
N ALA A 63 22.02 -2.61 22.29
CA ALA A 63 21.71 -1.39 21.53
C ALA A 63 20.56 -0.52 22.12
N PRO A 64 20.59 -0.21 23.43
CA PRO A 64 19.64 0.73 24.02
C PRO A 64 19.71 2.12 23.35
N SER A 65 18.66 2.93 23.54
CA SER A 65 18.70 4.33 23.12
C SER A 65 19.59 5.14 24.06
N ARG A 66 20.09 6.28 23.58
CA ARG A 66 20.85 7.21 24.43
C ARG A 66 20.02 7.72 25.61
N THR A 67 18.70 7.86 25.45
CA THR A 67 17.78 8.21 26.54
C THR A 67 17.87 7.16 27.64
N VAL A 68 17.69 5.88 27.26
CA VAL A 68 17.71 4.75 28.20
C VAL A 68 19.08 4.57 28.81
N GLU A 69 20.17 4.69 28.04
CA GLU A 69 21.55 4.64 28.55
C GLU A 69 21.80 5.71 29.63
N SER A 70 21.37 6.95 29.37
CA SER A 70 21.52 8.05 30.32
C SER A 70 20.70 7.81 31.59
N GLU A 71 19.45 7.37 31.45
CA GLU A 71 18.57 7.09 32.58
C GLU A 71 19.09 5.94 33.44
N VAL A 72 19.52 4.84 32.81
CA VAL A 72 20.15 3.71 33.49
C VAL A 72 21.39 4.16 34.25
N SER A 73 22.26 4.95 33.60
CA SER A 73 23.48 5.47 34.22
C SER A 73 23.18 6.34 35.44
N GLN A 74 22.13 7.17 35.39
CA GLN A 74 21.71 8.01 36.51
C GLN A 74 21.13 7.19 37.66
N CYS A 75 20.35 6.14 37.39
CA CYS A 75 19.82 5.25 38.41
C CYS A 75 20.92 4.48 39.17
N PHE A 76 22.07 4.22 38.53
CA PHE A 76 23.19 3.51 39.14
C PHE A 76 24.30 4.44 39.69
N ALA A 77 24.28 5.74 39.37
CA ALA A 77 25.36 6.68 39.72
C ALA A 77 25.31 7.25 41.15
N GLY A 78 24.29 6.94 41.96
CA GLY A 78 24.34 7.11 43.41
C GLY A 78 23.23 7.95 44.02
N SER A 79 22.32 7.28 44.71
CA SER A 79 21.80 7.72 46.00
C SER A 79 21.45 6.48 46.82
N SER A 80 22.30 6.16 47.78
CA SER A 80 21.90 5.44 48.99
C SER A 80 21.10 6.41 49.87
N SER A 81 19.98 6.94 49.35
CA SER A 81 18.98 7.63 50.15
C SER A 81 18.22 6.55 50.92
N GLU A 82 18.56 6.39 52.19
CA GLU A 82 17.71 5.67 53.15
C GLU A 82 16.29 6.23 53.05
N GLY A 83 15.39 5.49 52.39
CA GLY A 83 13.97 5.85 52.29
C GLY A 83 13.37 5.82 50.88
N GLU A 84 14.16 5.72 49.81
CA GLU A 84 13.60 5.67 48.46
C GLU A 84 13.26 4.23 48.07
N VAL A 85 12.05 3.82 48.45
CA VAL A 85 11.42 2.53 48.11
C VAL A 85 11.13 2.49 46.61
N MET A 86 12.14 2.36 45.76
CA MET A 86 11.93 2.00 44.35
C MET A 86 13.05 1.08 43.85
N THR A 87 12.93 -0.20 44.17
CA THR A 87 13.39 -1.24 43.25
C THR A 87 12.20 -2.06 42.75
N PRO A 88 11.33 -1.52 41.87
CA PRO A 88 10.49 -2.38 41.08
C PRO A 88 11.40 -3.04 40.06
N HIS A 89 11.47 -4.37 40.09
CA HIS A 89 12.12 -5.19 39.07
C HIS A 89 11.60 -4.94 37.64
N PHE A 90 10.60 -4.07 37.47
CA PHE A 90 9.96 -3.73 36.21
C PHE A 90 10.11 -2.26 35.79
N SER A 91 10.75 -1.40 36.60
CA SER A 91 10.92 0.04 36.27
C SER A 91 11.72 0.29 35.00
N LEU A 92 12.73 -0.54 34.74
CA LEU A 92 13.50 -0.45 33.50
C LEU A 92 12.64 -0.85 32.29
N HIS A 93 11.75 -1.84 32.45
CA HIS A 93 10.82 -2.22 31.39
C HIS A 93 9.85 -1.10 31.07
N GLU A 94 9.32 -0.40 32.08
CA GLU A 94 8.45 0.77 31.92
C GLU A 94 9.14 1.86 31.08
N ARG A 95 10.35 2.27 31.46
CA ARG A 95 11.16 3.25 30.72
C ARG A 95 11.44 2.83 29.28
N LEU A 96 11.71 1.54 29.07
CA LEU A 96 11.89 0.98 27.73
C LEU A 96 10.61 1.08 26.89
N MET A 97 9.44 0.82 27.47
CA MET A 97 8.15 0.97 26.75
C MET A 97 7.90 2.43 26.39
N ALA A 98 8.09 3.35 27.33
CA ALA A 98 7.94 4.79 27.11
C ALA A 98 8.86 5.31 25.98
N ASP A 99 10.16 5.00 26.05
CA ASP A 99 11.13 5.39 25.00
C ASP A 99 10.81 4.71 23.65
N GLY A 100 10.35 3.46 23.68
CA GLY A 100 9.93 2.71 22.51
C GLY A 100 8.72 3.32 21.80
N LEU A 101 7.82 3.99 22.53
CA LEU A 101 6.58 4.54 21.99
C LEU A 101 6.68 6.02 21.54
N ARG A 102 7.60 6.78 22.12
CA ARG A 102 7.70 8.24 22.01
C ARG A 102 7.63 8.83 20.59
N SER A 103 8.25 8.19 19.60
CA SER A 103 8.43 8.78 18.26
C SER A 103 7.44 8.30 17.20
N TRP A 104 6.51 7.40 17.53
CA TRP A 104 5.60 6.83 16.52
C TRP A 104 4.61 7.85 15.97
N THR A 105 4.14 8.80 16.80
CA THR A 105 3.21 9.84 16.36
C THR A 105 3.79 10.69 15.23
N ASP A 106 5.03 11.15 15.37
CA ASP A 106 5.70 11.95 14.34
C ASP A 106 5.99 11.14 13.07
N TYR A 107 6.36 9.86 13.24
CA TYR A 107 6.60 8.97 12.11
C TYR A 107 5.32 8.72 11.30
N MET A 108 4.21 8.44 11.97
CA MET A 108 2.91 8.26 11.32
C MET A 108 2.42 9.54 10.66
N ALA A 109 2.61 10.70 11.30
CA ALA A 109 2.27 11.99 10.69
C ALA A 109 3.07 12.24 9.39
N TRP A 110 4.35 11.85 9.37
CA TRP A 110 5.16 11.89 8.16
C TRP A 110 4.64 10.93 7.09
N LEU A 111 4.35 9.67 7.42
CA LEU A 111 3.78 8.70 6.48
C LEU A 111 2.44 9.20 5.90
N GLU A 112 1.56 9.74 6.74
CA GLU A 112 0.29 10.32 6.31
C GLU A 112 0.47 11.49 5.34
N SER A 113 1.41 12.39 5.63
CA SER A 113 1.72 13.51 4.75
C SER A 113 2.23 13.03 3.39
N GLU A 114 3.11 12.02 3.36
CA GLU A 114 3.62 11.45 2.12
C GLU A 114 2.50 10.76 1.32
N CYS A 115 1.64 9.99 1.99
CA CYS A 115 0.50 9.33 1.35
C CYS A 115 -0.47 10.36 0.76
N LYS A 116 -0.81 11.40 1.53
CA LYS A 116 -1.70 12.48 1.08
C LYS A 116 -1.14 13.20 -0.14
N GLN A 117 0.16 13.53 -0.14
CA GLN A 117 0.79 14.18 -1.28
C GLN A 117 0.65 13.34 -2.58
N LYS A 118 0.73 12.00 -2.48
CA LYS A 118 0.54 11.11 -3.64
C LYS A 118 -0.92 10.99 -4.04
N ALA A 119 -1.85 10.91 -3.08
CA ALA A 119 -3.28 10.89 -3.35
C ALA A 119 -3.78 12.18 -4.01
N ASP A 120 -3.36 13.36 -3.52
CA ASP A 120 -3.76 14.65 -4.08
C ASP A 120 -3.34 14.78 -5.55
N ARG A 121 -2.18 14.24 -5.92
CA ARG A 121 -1.72 14.19 -7.33
C ARG A 121 -2.58 13.30 -8.23
N LEU A 122 -3.23 12.27 -7.68
CA LEU A 122 -4.17 11.42 -8.41
C LEU A 122 -5.53 12.11 -8.59
N ILE A 123 -5.99 12.90 -7.61
CA ILE A 123 -7.34 13.51 -7.63
C ILE A 123 -7.40 14.74 -8.53
N VAL A 124 -6.33 15.55 -8.60
CA VAL A 124 -6.25 16.74 -9.48
C VAL A 124 -6.31 16.37 -10.98
N TRP A 125 -6.32 15.08 -11.30
CA TRP A 125 -6.44 14.55 -12.65
C TRP A 125 -7.85 14.72 -13.26
N ASP A 126 -8.92 14.88 -12.48
CA ASP A 126 -10.27 14.93 -13.03
C ASP A 126 -10.91 16.33 -12.91
N VAL A 127 -11.29 16.92 -14.05
CA VAL A 127 -12.63 17.52 -14.34
C VAL A 127 -12.61 18.54 -15.49
N GLU A 128 -11.53 19.28 -15.79
CA GLU A 128 -11.65 20.47 -16.68
C GLU A 128 -10.89 20.48 -18.02
N ASP A 129 -9.88 19.63 -18.26
CA ASP A 129 -9.07 19.74 -19.49
C ASP A 129 -8.82 18.36 -20.13
N ARG A 130 -9.81 17.92 -20.94
CA ARG A 130 -9.75 16.63 -21.67
C ARG A 130 -8.67 16.55 -22.75
N ASP A 131 -8.09 17.68 -23.15
CA ASP A 131 -7.13 17.76 -24.24
C ASP A 131 -5.66 17.86 -23.78
N LYS A 132 -5.41 18.02 -22.47
CA LYS A 132 -4.04 18.00 -21.87
C LYS A 132 -3.76 16.74 -21.04
N HIS A 133 -4.33 15.62 -21.46
CA HIS A 133 -4.16 14.30 -20.87
C HIS A 133 -2.73 13.77 -20.95
N MET A 134 -1.79 14.33 -20.19
CA MET A 134 -0.50 13.71 -19.90
C MET A 134 0.10 14.32 -18.63
N THR A 135 -0.36 13.88 -17.46
CA THR A 135 0.51 13.82 -16.28
C THR A 135 0.52 12.39 -15.79
N TYR A 136 1.44 11.62 -16.36
CA TYR A 136 1.83 10.30 -15.89
C TYR A 136 1.90 10.32 -14.36
N PHE A 137 1.01 9.61 -13.67
CA PHE A 137 1.35 9.05 -12.36
C PHE A 137 2.56 8.15 -12.62
N ASN A 138 3.75 8.73 -12.46
CA ASN A 138 4.96 8.18 -13.03
C ASN A 138 5.30 6.86 -12.32
N VAL A 139 6.12 6.03 -12.97
CA VAL A 139 6.67 4.81 -12.36
C VAL A 139 7.29 5.11 -10.99
N GLU A 140 7.91 6.29 -10.84
CA GLU A 140 8.45 6.78 -9.57
C GLU A 140 7.37 7.00 -8.49
N ASP A 141 6.22 7.59 -8.83
CA ASP A 141 5.13 7.80 -7.87
C ASP A 141 4.51 6.47 -7.42
N ARG A 142 4.41 5.49 -8.32
CA ARG A 142 3.97 4.11 -8.00
C ARG A 142 4.95 3.39 -7.11
N GLN A 143 6.22 3.44 -7.47
CA GLN A 143 7.28 2.83 -6.66
C GLN A 143 7.31 3.46 -5.27
N ARG A 144 7.10 4.77 -5.19
CA ARG A 144 7.03 5.48 -3.91
C ARG A 144 5.80 5.08 -3.10
N LEU A 145 4.63 4.96 -3.73
CA LEU A 145 3.41 4.53 -3.05
C LEU A 145 3.55 3.11 -2.51
N LYS A 146 4.15 2.21 -3.29
CA LYS A 146 4.51 0.86 -2.84
C LYS A 146 5.47 0.87 -1.65
N GLN A 147 6.53 1.67 -1.71
CA GLN A 147 7.45 1.82 -0.57
C GLN A 147 6.73 2.33 0.69
N LEU A 148 5.79 3.26 0.56
CA LEU A 148 4.98 3.72 1.68
C LEU A 148 4.12 2.57 2.22
N GLY A 149 3.50 1.78 1.35
CA GLY A 149 2.77 0.56 1.73
C GLY A 149 3.63 -0.46 2.48
N ASP A 150 4.85 -0.68 2.03
CA ASP A 150 5.81 -1.57 2.71
C ASP A 150 6.19 -1.01 4.10
N TYR A 151 6.45 0.30 4.22
CA TYR A 151 6.74 0.95 5.50
C TYR A 151 5.58 0.87 6.50
N ILE A 152 4.34 0.99 6.03
CA ILE A 152 3.15 0.90 6.87
C ILE A 152 2.89 -0.57 7.27
N THR A 153 3.14 -1.52 6.37
CA THR A 153 3.06 -2.95 6.69
C THR A 153 4.05 -3.32 7.79
N ASP A 154 5.29 -2.85 7.68
CA ASP A 154 6.30 -3.02 8.74
C ASP A 154 5.85 -2.38 10.05
N LEU A 155 5.31 -1.15 9.99
CA LEU A 155 4.76 -0.45 11.16
C LEU A 155 3.68 -1.28 11.87
N ILE A 156 2.73 -1.85 11.13
CA ILE A 156 1.66 -2.70 11.68
C ILE A 156 2.26 -3.90 12.43
N VAL A 157 3.20 -4.62 11.82
CA VAL A 157 3.85 -5.78 12.43
C VAL A 157 4.59 -5.38 13.72
N ILE A 158 5.30 -4.25 13.69
CA ILE A 158 6.05 -3.74 14.83
C ILE A 158 5.11 -3.37 15.98
N LEU A 159 4.05 -2.59 15.71
CA LEU A 159 3.10 -2.16 16.73
C LEU A 159 2.29 -3.33 17.30
N GLN A 160 1.90 -4.29 16.47
CA GLN A 160 1.25 -5.51 16.94
C GLN A 160 2.17 -6.30 17.89
N THR A 161 3.47 -6.36 17.59
CA THR A 161 4.46 -6.97 18.47
C THR A 161 4.63 -6.18 19.77
N ALA A 162 4.61 -4.84 19.69
CA ALA A 162 4.69 -3.96 20.85
C ALA A 162 3.51 -4.17 21.81
N VAL A 163 2.27 -4.12 21.32
CA VAL A 163 1.05 -4.40 22.12
C VAL A 163 1.18 -5.73 22.87
N ASN A 164 1.55 -6.79 22.16
CA ASN A 164 1.71 -8.12 22.75
C ASN A 164 2.83 -8.17 23.80
N THR A 165 3.94 -7.48 23.55
CA THR A 165 5.10 -7.44 24.45
C THR A 165 4.78 -6.65 25.72
N ILE A 166 4.23 -5.45 25.58
CA ILE A 166 3.80 -4.59 26.68
C ILE A 166 2.81 -5.33 27.58
N GLY A 167 1.74 -5.91 27.00
CA GLY A 167 0.75 -6.64 27.77
C GLY A 167 1.31 -7.87 28.50
N ARG A 168 2.29 -8.58 27.91
CA ARG A 168 2.97 -9.72 28.57
C ARG A 168 3.88 -9.27 29.71
N ILE A 169 4.57 -8.14 29.57
CA ILE A 169 5.41 -7.55 30.61
C ILE A 169 4.51 -7.04 31.75
N GLY A 170 3.44 -6.31 31.45
CA GLY A 170 2.47 -5.83 32.44
C GLY A 170 1.86 -6.97 33.26
N LYS A 171 1.45 -8.08 32.60
CA LYS A 171 1.00 -9.31 33.30
C LYS A 171 2.09 -9.94 34.17
N SER A 172 3.36 -9.84 33.76
CA SER A 172 4.48 -10.37 34.54
C SER A 172 4.78 -9.49 35.75
N CYS A 173 4.66 -8.17 35.61
CA CYS A 173 4.70 -7.20 36.70
C CYS A 173 3.57 -7.45 37.71
N GLN A 174 2.35 -7.64 37.23
CA GLN A 174 1.19 -7.96 38.06
C GLN A 174 1.41 -9.26 38.86
N ARG A 175 1.89 -10.32 38.20
CA ARG A 175 2.22 -11.60 38.85
C ARG A 175 3.29 -11.41 39.91
N HIS A 176 4.38 -10.72 39.58
CA HIS A 176 5.44 -10.42 40.54
C HIS A 176 4.89 -9.69 41.76
N CYS A 177 4.04 -8.69 41.54
CA CYS A 177 3.43 -7.91 42.60
C CYS A 177 2.54 -8.75 43.52
N GLN A 178 1.66 -9.58 42.96
CA GLN A 178 0.80 -10.50 43.73
C GLN A 178 1.59 -11.47 44.60
N MET A 179 2.82 -11.80 44.20
CA MET A 179 3.69 -12.72 44.91
C MET A 179 4.59 -12.03 45.95
N SER A 180 5.05 -10.81 45.66
CA SER A 180 6.06 -10.10 46.46
C SER A 180 5.46 -9.04 47.40
N CYS A 181 4.28 -8.48 47.09
CA CYS A 181 3.58 -7.58 48.00
C CYS A 181 2.69 -8.39 48.96
N THR A 182 3.01 -8.33 50.25
CA THR A 182 2.11 -8.81 51.31
C THR A 182 0.85 -7.94 51.41
N VAL A 183 -0.23 -8.46 52.01
CA VAL A 183 -1.55 -7.81 52.20
C VAL A 183 -1.52 -6.48 53.02
N ARG A 184 -0.35 -5.89 53.28
CA ARG A 184 -0.26 -4.56 53.90
C ARG A 184 -0.28 -3.48 52.82
N ASP A 185 -1.07 -2.45 53.07
CA ASP A 185 -1.62 -1.48 52.11
C ASP A 185 -0.63 -0.59 51.33
N ASP A 186 0.68 -0.68 51.55
CA ASP A 186 1.67 0.24 50.97
C ASP A 186 2.47 -0.39 49.81
N CYS A 187 1.79 -1.00 48.85
CA CYS A 187 2.42 -1.55 47.65
C CYS A 187 2.23 -0.61 46.44
N PHE A 188 3.32 0.02 45.98
CA PHE A 188 3.31 0.99 44.87
C PHE A 188 3.21 0.35 43.46
N CYS A 189 2.98 -0.95 43.34
CA CYS A 189 2.86 -1.60 42.03
C CYS A 189 1.66 -1.12 41.21
N SER A 190 0.60 -0.63 41.86
CA SER A 190 -0.66 -0.28 41.19
C SER A 190 -0.44 0.79 40.11
N SER A 191 0.38 1.81 40.41
CA SER A 191 0.79 2.84 39.46
C SER A 191 1.53 2.24 38.28
N MET A 192 2.59 1.44 38.52
CA MET A 192 3.37 0.81 37.45
C MET A 192 2.55 -0.14 36.56
N ILE A 193 1.64 -0.91 37.16
CA ILE A 193 0.73 -1.78 36.40
C ILE A 193 -0.20 -0.92 35.54
N GLY A 194 -0.69 0.20 36.08
CA GLY A 194 -1.45 1.20 35.33
C GLY A 194 -0.68 1.73 34.12
N GLU A 195 0.57 2.13 34.30
CA GLU A 195 1.43 2.61 33.20
C GLU A 195 1.58 1.58 32.07
N PHE A 196 1.79 0.29 32.38
CA PHE A 196 1.83 -0.75 31.35
C PHE A 196 0.50 -0.90 30.59
N VAL A 197 -0.64 -0.70 31.27
CA VAL A 197 -1.95 -0.72 30.62
C VAL A 197 -2.09 0.48 29.68
N GLU A 198 -1.69 1.67 30.12
CA GLU A 198 -1.71 2.88 29.28
C GLU A 198 -0.81 2.75 28.05
N TYR A 199 0.42 2.24 28.20
CA TYR A 199 1.30 1.96 27.07
C TYR A 199 0.72 0.91 26.11
N GLU A 200 0.02 -0.10 26.61
CA GLU A 200 -0.65 -1.09 25.75
C GLU A 200 -1.78 -0.45 24.93
N VAL A 201 -2.57 0.43 25.56
CA VAL A 201 -3.63 1.19 24.91
C VAL A 201 -3.06 2.14 23.86
N GLU A 202 -2.01 2.89 24.20
CA GLU A 202 -1.32 3.80 23.28
C GLU A 202 -0.79 3.06 22.04
N ALA A 203 -0.09 1.93 22.25
CA ALA A 203 0.41 1.10 21.16
C ALA A 203 -0.72 0.55 20.26
N ARG A 204 -1.89 0.25 20.85
CA ARG A 204 -3.08 -0.21 20.13
C ARG A 204 -3.70 0.89 19.28
N VAL A 205 -3.79 2.12 19.80
CA VAL A 205 -4.24 3.29 19.04
C VAL A 205 -3.33 3.52 17.83
N TYR A 206 -2.01 3.42 18.02
CA TYR A 206 -1.07 3.51 16.90
C TYR A 206 -1.28 2.40 15.88
N LEU A 207 -1.56 1.17 16.31
CA LEU A 207 -1.82 0.04 15.43
C LEU A 207 -3.09 0.25 14.60
N GLU A 208 -4.18 0.69 15.23
CA GLU A 208 -5.44 1.01 14.55
C GLU A 208 -5.24 2.10 13.50
N ARG A 209 -4.51 3.17 13.84
CA ARG A 209 -4.16 4.24 12.91
C ARG A 209 -3.32 3.74 11.73
N ALA A 210 -2.36 2.85 11.97
CA ALA A 210 -1.55 2.25 10.92
C ALA A 210 -2.38 1.38 9.96
N ASN A 211 -3.37 0.62 10.48
CA ASN A 211 -4.29 -0.15 9.64
C ASN A 211 -5.13 0.75 8.73
N VAL A 212 -5.70 1.84 9.27
CA VAL A 212 -6.44 2.82 8.46
C VAL A 212 -5.55 3.44 7.38
N LEU A 213 -4.29 3.74 7.71
CA LEU A 213 -3.34 4.27 6.74
C LEU A 213 -3.01 3.25 5.64
N GLN A 214 -2.90 1.97 5.98
CA GLN A 214 -2.68 0.88 5.03
C GLN A 214 -3.84 0.77 4.04
N GLU A 215 -5.08 0.81 4.52
CA GLU A 215 -6.28 0.77 3.67
C GLU A 215 -6.32 1.97 2.70
N ARG A 216 -5.92 3.16 3.17
CA ARG A 216 -5.83 4.37 2.33
C ARG A 216 -4.78 4.22 1.24
N VAL A 217 -3.60 3.69 1.56
CA VAL A 217 -2.55 3.45 0.55
C VAL A 217 -3.01 2.42 -0.48
N GLN A 218 -3.58 1.30 -0.05
CA GLN A 218 -4.10 0.27 -0.96
C GLN A 218 -5.20 0.81 -1.87
N SER A 219 -6.09 1.64 -1.33
CA SER A 219 -7.13 2.31 -2.13
C SER A 219 -6.53 3.25 -3.17
N THR A 220 -5.50 4.01 -2.77
CA THR A 220 -4.79 4.93 -3.67
C THR A 220 -4.04 4.16 -4.77
N GLU A 221 -3.40 3.05 -4.43
CA GLU A 221 -2.72 2.17 -5.40
C GLU A 221 -3.71 1.60 -6.42
N LYS A 222 -4.87 1.14 -5.94
CA LYS A 222 -5.93 0.61 -6.81
C LYS A 222 -6.44 1.67 -7.78
N LEU A 223 -6.73 2.89 -7.29
CA LEU A 223 -7.17 4.01 -8.14
C LEU A 223 -6.10 4.37 -9.19
N ALA A 224 -4.83 4.35 -8.82
CA ALA A 224 -3.72 4.62 -9.74
C ALA A 224 -3.60 3.57 -10.86
N VAL A 225 -3.94 2.31 -10.57
CA VAL A 225 -3.94 1.22 -11.55
C VAL A 225 -5.19 1.27 -12.45
N ASP A 226 -6.38 1.45 -11.86
CA ASP A 226 -7.65 1.49 -12.59
C ASP A 226 -7.71 2.67 -13.56
N GLY A 227 -7.20 3.84 -13.15
CA GLY A 227 -7.06 5.00 -14.02
C GLY A 227 -6.16 4.71 -15.23
N GLN A 228 -5.02 4.04 -15.03
CA GLN A 228 -4.12 3.72 -16.14
C GLN A 228 -4.74 2.71 -17.11
N LEU A 229 -5.50 1.74 -16.61
CA LEU A 229 -6.19 0.79 -17.48
C LEU A 229 -7.18 1.52 -18.40
N THR A 230 -7.87 2.52 -17.86
CA THR A 230 -8.79 3.39 -18.62
C THR A 230 -8.04 4.18 -19.70
N ASP A 231 -6.88 4.75 -19.37
CA ASP A 231 -6.02 5.45 -20.34
C ASP A 231 -5.53 4.52 -21.46
N LEU A 232 -5.08 3.31 -21.11
CA LEU A 232 -4.59 2.35 -22.09
C LEU A 232 -5.70 1.91 -23.05
N LEU A 233 -6.89 1.64 -22.52
CA LEU A 233 -8.07 1.32 -23.32
C LEU A 233 -8.47 2.48 -24.24
N SER A 234 -8.50 3.72 -23.74
CA SER A 234 -8.84 4.89 -24.57
C SER A 234 -7.79 5.17 -25.66
N PHE A 235 -6.51 4.90 -25.39
CA PHE A 235 -5.45 4.98 -26.39
C PHE A 235 -5.62 3.92 -27.48
N GLU A 236 -5.92 2.67 -27.12
CA GLU A 236 -6.20 1.61 -28.09
C GLU A 236 -7.45 1.90 -28.93
N GLU A 237 -8.51 2.42 -28.32
CA GLU A 237 -9.73 2.83 -29.01
C GLU A 237 -9.46 3.97 -30.00
N THR A 238 -8.71 4.99 -29.58
CA THR A 238 -8.30 6.10 -30.46
C THR A 238 -7.44 5.61 -31.62
N ARG A 239 -6.54 4.64 -31.37
CA ARG A 239 -5.72 4.01 -32.41
C ARG A 239 -6.58 3.23 -33.41
N ALA A 240 -7.54 2.44 -32.91
CA ALA A 240 -8.47 1.68 -33.73
C ALA A 240 -9.33 2.61 -34.60
N LEU A 241 -9.87 3.68 -34.03
CA LEU A 241 -10.65 4.70 -34.76
C LEU A 241 -9.81 5.39 -35.85
N LYS A 242 -8.53 5.72 -35.57
CA LYS A 242 -7.63 6.27 -36.60
C LYS A 242 -7.37 5.29 -37.74
N GLN A 243 -7.23 4.00 -37.43
CA GLN A 243 -7.06 2.96 -38.46
C GLN A 243 -8.33 2.81 -39.30
N LEU A 244 -9.51 2.79 -38.66
CA LEU A 244 -10.81 2.72 -39.32
C LEU A 244 -11.04 3.93 -40.24
N ALA A 245 -10.76 5.15 -39.77
CA ALA A 245 -10.90 6.36 -40.56
C ALA A 245 -9.99 6.36 -41.80
N ARG A 246 -8.76 5.84 -41.67
CA ARG A 246 -7.84 5.67 -42.80
C ARG A 246 -8.38 4.67 -43.81
N ALA A 247 -8.85 3.51 -43.36
CA ALA A 247 -9.43 2.49 -44.22
C ALA A 247 -10.67 3.02 -44.97
N SER A 248 -11.57 3.69 -44.25
CA SER A 248 -12.78 4.30 -44.83
C SER A 248 -12.45 5.40 -45.85
N HIS A 249 -11.41 6.22 -45.59
CA HIS A 249 -10.98 7.23 -46.57
C HIS A 249 -10.45 6.60 -47.86
N VAL A 250 -9.71 5.48 -47.74
CA VAL A 250 -9.23 4.72 -48.91
C VAL A 250 -10.39 4.10 -49.67
N GLU A 251 -11.35 3.46 -49.00
CA GLU A 251 -12.56 2.91 -49.65
C GLU A 251 -13.40 3.99 -50.32
N THR A 252 -13.61 5.12 -49.65
CA THR A 252 -14.39 6.23 -50.21
C THR A 252 -13.73 6.78 -51.47
N LYS A 253 -12.40 6.87 -51.49
CA LYS A 253 -11.65 7.30 -52.68
C LYS A 253 -11.82 6.28 -53.82
N ALA A 254 -11.66 4.99 -53.54
CA ALA A 254 -11.83 3.94 -54.54
C ALA A 254 -13.27 3.88 -55.10
N LEU A 255 -14.28 4.05 -54.25
CA LEU A 255 -15.69 4.13 -54.66
C LEU A 255 -15.95 5.35 -55.54
N LYS A 256 -15.34 6.49 -55.22
CA LYS A 256 -15.46 7.70 -56.04
C LYS A 256 -14.83 7.52 -57.42
N GLU A 257 -13.67 6.86 -57.48
CA GLU A 257 -13.01 6.52 -58.74
C GLU A 257 -13.88 5.55 -59.57
N LEU A 258 -14.41 4.48 -58.96
CA LEU A 258 -15.33 3.53 -59.61
C LEU A 258 -16.63 4.18 -60.13
N ALA A 259 -17.22 5.07 -59.34
CA ALA A 259 -18.43 5.79 -59.75
C ALA A 259 -18.15 6.72 -60.94
N GLN A 260 -16.95 7.33 -60.98
CA GLN A 260 -16.55 8.19 -62.07
C GLN A 260 -16.31 7.41 -63.37
N THR A 261 -15.57 6.29 -63.32
CA THR A 261 -15.39 5.42 -64.49
C THR A 261 -16.73 4.85 -64.97
N SER A 262 -17.61 4.42 -64.06
CA SER A 262 -18.94 3.93 -64.44
C SER A 262 -19.80 5.01 -65.10
N HIS A 263 -19.69 6.27 -64.65
CA HIS A 263 -20.38 7.39 -65.28
C HIS A 263 -19.85 7.68 -66.69
N GLU A 264 -18.52 7.66 -66.86
CA GLU A 264 -17.86 7.83 -68.16
C GLU A 264 -18.24 6.70 -69.13
N GLU A 265 -18.23 5.44 -68.68
CA GLU A 265 -18.67 4.28 -69.46
C GLU A 265 -20.15 4.38 -69.85
N SER A 266 -21.01 4.79 -68.93
CA SER A 266 -22.44 5.00 -69.20
C SER A 266 -22.67 6.11 -70.21
N HIS A 267 -21.89 7.20 -70.13
CA HIS A 267 -21.93 8.30 -71.10
C HIS A 267 -21.49 7.83 -72.49
N HIS A 268 -20.39 7.08 -72.59
CA HIS A 268 -19.93 6.50 -73.84
C HIS A 268 -20.95 5.53 -74.45
N LEU A 269 -21.62 4.71 -73.65
CA LEU A 269 -22.69 3.83 -74.13
C LEU A 269 -23.91 4.62 -74.64
N ALA A 270 -24.26 5.73 -73.99
CA ALA A 270 -25.32 6.62 -74.45
C ALA A 270 -24.97 7.35 -75.76
N GLU A 271 -23.72 7.79 -75.91
CA GLU A 271 -23.20 8.35 -77.17
C GLU A 271 -23.19 7.31 -78.30
N LEU A 272 -22.78 6.07 -78.02
CA LEU A 272 -22.88 4.98 -78.99
C LEU A 272 -24.34 4.70 -79.35
N ALA A 273 -25.25 4.61 -78.38
CA ALA A 273 -26.68 4.39 -78.66
C ALA A 273 -27.30 5.51 -79.52
N SER A 274 -26.94 6.77 -79.25
CA SER A 274 -27.39 7.92 -80.07
C SER A 274 -26.79 7.90 -81.48
N SER A 275 -25.52 7.52 -81.64
CA SER A 275 -24.89 7.29 -82.95
C SER A 275 -25.58 6.18 -83.75
N TRP A 276 -26.11 5.16 -83.08
CA TRP A 276 -26.84 4.06 -83.72
C TRP A 276 -28.29 4.44 -84.07
N SER A 277 -28.91 5.37 -83.33
CA SER A 277 -30.24 5.90 -83.63
C SER A 277 -30.31 6.86 -84.83
N GLY A 278 -29.15 7.25 -85.39
CA GLY A 278 -29.04 8.08 -86.61
C GLY A 278 -29.00 7.29 -87.93
N LEU A 279 -29.08 5.96 -87.91
CA LEU A 279 -29.12 5.12 -89.10
C LEU A 279 -30.58 4.78 -89.48
N PRO A 280 -30.96 4.89 -90.77
CA PRO A 280 -32.34 4.65 -91.19
C PRO A 280 -32.74 3.18 -91.02
N PRO A 281 -34.03 2.87 -90.80
CA PRO A 281 -34.49 1.51 -90.59
C PRO A 281 -34.35 0.72 -91.89
N HIS A 282 -33.34 -0.13 -91.99
CA HIS A 282 -33.26 -1.11 -93.07
C HIS A 282 -34.04 -2.38 -92.69
N HIS A 283 -34.98 -2.66 -93.57
CA HIS A 283 -35.81 -3.85 -93.70
C HIS A 283 -35.21 -5.18 -93.22
N TYR A 284 -36.03 -5.91 -92.46
CA TYR A 284 -36.28 -7.34 -92.51
C TYR A 284 -35.28 -8.20 -93.34
N CYS A 285 -34.52 -9.04 -92.64
CA CYS A 285 -34.10 -10.34 -93.17
C CYS A 285 -34.41 -11.43 -92.15
N SER A 286 -35.31 -12.32 -92.56
CA SER A 286 -35.63 -13.59 -91.90
C SER A 286 -34.40 -14.50 -91.96
N GLY A 287 -33.92 -14.94 -90.80
CA GLY A 287 -32.81 -15.88 -90.67
C GLY A 287 -32.84 -16.47 -89.27
N ALA A 288 -33.21 -17.76 -89.20
CA ALA A 288 -33.31 -18.51 -87.96
C ALA A 288 -32.03 -18.40 -87.12
N PHE A 289 -32.16 -17.83 -85.91
CA PHE A 289 -31.13 -17.92 -84.88
C PHE A 289 -31.67 -18.78 -83.74
N HIS A 290 -30.93 -19.85 -83.50
CA HIS A 290 -31.07 -20.78 -82.41
C HIS A 290 -30.64 -20.07 -81.13
N TRP A 291 -31.51 -20.03 -80.11
CA TRP A 291 -31.18 -19.58 -78.77
C TRP A 291 -30.46 -20.70 -78.02
N PRO A 292 -29.24 -20.50 -77.48
CA PRO A 292 -28.79 -21.23 -76.31
C PRO A 292 -29.21 -20.46 -75.06
N ASP A 293 -29.61 -21.23 -74.05
CA ASP A 293 -30.17 -20.84 -72.78
C ASP A 293 -29.39 -19.74 -72.03
N LEU A 294 -30.17 -18.81 -71.47
CA LEU A 294 -29.79 -17.92 -70.38
C LEU A 294 -29.56 -18.75 -69.10
N GLU A 295 -28.32 -19.11 -68.79
CA GLU A 295 -27.96 -19.47 -67.42
C GLU A 295 -27.75 -18.21 -66.58
N TRP A 296 -28.75 -17.95 -65.73
CA TRP A 296 -28.62 -17.13 -64.53
C TRP A 296 -27.56 -17.72 -63.59
N VAL A 297 -26.35 -17.19 -63.59
CA VAL A 297 -25.39 -17.46 -62.50
C VAL A 297 -25.68 -16.53 -61.33
N LYS A 298 -26.56 -16.98 -60.43
CA LYS A 298 -26.48 -16.63 -59.01
C LYS A 298 -25.20 -17.25 -58.43
N ARG A 299 -24.25 -16.43 -57.99
CA ARG A 299 -23.27 -16.85 -56.98
C ARG A 299 -23.19 -15.85 -55.84
N GLU A 300 -23.97 -16.17 -54.82
CA GLU A 300 -23.73 -15.83 -53.43
C GLU A 300 -22.53 -16.60 -52.85
N ARG A 301 -21.81 -15.93 -51.93
CA ARG A 301 -20.82 -16.42 -50.93
C ARG A 301 -19.46 -16.85 -51.52
N PHE A 302 -18.31 -16.53 -50.91
CA PHE A 302 -17.97 -16.66 -49.49
C PHE A 302 -16.84 -15.68 -49.10
N ALA A 303 -16.94 -15.12 -47.89
CA ALA A 303 -15.80 -14.66 -47.11
C ALA A 303 -14.92 -15.87 -46.77
N ASP A 304 -13.60 -15.75 -46.88
CA ASP A 304 -12.60 -16.38 -46.00
C ASP A 304 -11.20 -16.14 -46.57
N SER A 305 -10.54 -15.08 -46.10
CA SER A 305 -9.09 -15.02 -46.07
C SER A 305 -8.64 -14.08 -44.96
N LEU A 306 -8.58 -14.62 -43.74
CA LEU A 306 -7.70 -14.16 -42.65
C LEU A 306 -7.52 -15.35 -41.69
N ARG A 307 -6.49 -16.15 -41.95
CA ARG A 307 -5.64 -16.75 -40.91
C ARG A 307 -4.29 -16.06 -40.98
#